data_AF-A0A382IUF4-F1
#
_entry.id   AF-A0A382IUF4-F1
#
_cell.length_a   1.000
_cell.length_b   1.000
_cell.length_c   1.000
_cell.angle_alpha   90.00
_cell.angle_beta   90.00
_cell.angle_gamma   90.00
#
_symmetry.space_group_name_H-M   'P 1'
#
loop_
_entity.id
_entity.type
_entity.pdbx_description
1 polymer ?
#
loop_
_entity_poly.entity_id
_entity_poly.type
_entity_poly.pdbx_seq_one_letter_code
_entity_poly.pdbx_strand_id
1 'polypeptide(L)'
;MDKIKNVYPDQNIEICIIRTGGDKFPASPLDQMGMGVFVKEIETALLQKRIDLAVHSAKDLTPELPKGLIIGAIGSRQDPRDVLVNRWNSKLTDMPENAVIGTSSPR
;
A
#
# COMPACT_ATOMS: atom_id res chain seq x y z
N MET A 1 -14.00 0.22 -6.45
CA MET A 1 -15.36 0.80 -6.52
C MET A 1 -16.36 -0.16 -7.12
N ASP A 2 -16.04 -0.79 -8.25
CA ASP A 2 -16.98 -1.67 -8.98
C ASP A 2 -17.61 -2.75 -8.12
N LYS A 3 -16.82 -3.43 -7.27
CA LYS A 3 -17.35 -4.45 -6.35
C LYS A 3 -18.40 -3.91 -5.38
N ILE A 4 -18.23 -2.68 -4.87
CA ILE A 4 -19.21 -2.06 -3.96
C ILE A 4 -20.45 -1.64 -4.75
N LYS A 5 -20.26 -0.99 -5.91
CA LYS A 5 -21.38 -0.55 -6.77
C LYS A 5 -22.22 -1.70 -7.31
N ASN A 6 -21.61 -2.87 -7.56
CA ASN A 6 -22.34 -4.06 -7.99
C ASN A 6 -23.33 -4.58 -6.93
N VAL A 7 -23.04 -4.35 -5.65
CA VAL A 7 -23.90 -4.77 -4.52
C VAL A 7 -24.81 -3.64 -4.06
N TYR A 8 -24.31 -2.40 -4.11
CA TYR A 8 -25.00 -1.18 -3.68
C TYR A 8 -24.98 -0.13 -4.81
N PRO A 9 -25.82 -0.31 -5.85
CA PRO A 9 -25.77 0.52 -7.06
C PRO A 9 -26.15 1.98 -6.80
N ASP A 10 -27.07 2.22 -5.86
CA ASP A 10 -27.59 3.54 -5.55
C ASP A 10 -26.74 4.31 -4.53
N GLN A 11 -25.66 3.71 -4.01
CA GLN A 11 -24.81 4.39 -3.05
C GLN A 11 -23.89 5.41 -3.72
N ASN A 12 -23.91 6.62 -3.18
CA ASN A 12 -22.96 7.65 -3.59
C ASN A 12 -21.61 7.38 -2.93
N ILE A 13 -20.56 7.17 -3.73
CA ILE A 13 -19.22 6.89 -3.23
C ILE A 13 -18.27 7.99 -3.67
N GLU A 14 -17.68 8.66 -2.69
CA GLU A 14 -16.65 9.68 -2.90
C GLU A 14 -15.24 9.09 -2.68
N ILE A 15 -14.28 9.53 -3.48
CA ILE A 15 -12.86 9.19 -3.29
C ILE A 15 -12.20 10.35 -2.54
N CYS A 16 -11.87 10.12 -1.27
CA CYS A 16 -11.11 11.08 -0.47
C CYS A 16 -9.61 10.76 -0.57
N ILE A 17 -8.85 11.58 -1.29
CA ILE A 17 -7.39 11.42 -1.41
C ILE A 17 -6.72 11.97 -0.14
N ILE A 18 -6.02 11.10 0.60
CA ILE A 18 -5.28 11.47 1.81
C ILE A 18 -3.79 11.26 1.53
N ARG A 19 -2.98 12.32 1.68
CA ARG A 19 -1.52 12.26 1.58
C ARG A 19 -0.90 11.83 2.90
N THR A 20 -0.13 10.75 2.85
CA THR A 20 0.52 10.15 4.02
C THR A 20 1.93 10.68 4.23
N GLY A 21 2.55 10.37 5.36
CA GLY A 21 3.95 10.69 5.62
C GLY A 21 4.88 10.10 4.55
N GLY A 22 4.64 8.86 4.13
CA GLY A 22 5.44 8.18 3.11
C GLY A 22 5.38 8.86 1.74
N ASP A 23 4.27 9.51 1.39
CA ASP A 23 4.13 10.26 0.14
C ASP A 23 4.90 11.59 0.15
N LYS A 24 5.09 12.18 1.34
CA LYS A 24 5.71 13.51 1.50
C LYS A 24 7.24 13.47 1.42
N PHE A 25 7.85 12.32 1.68
CA PHE A 25 9.30 12.18 1.79
C PHE A 25 9.89 11.11 0.86
N PRO A 26 9.63 11.14 -0.46
CA PRO A 26 9.96 10.03 -1.37
C PRO A 26 11.46 9.69 -1.49
N ALA A 27 12.36 10.58 -1.05
CA ALA A 27 13.80 10.41 -1.12
C ALA A 27 14.41 9.74 0.12
N SER A 28 13.66 9.59 1.21
CA SER A 28 14.17 8.96 2.43
C SER A 28 14.08 7.43 2.33
N PRO A 29 15.13 6.69 2.73
CA PRO A 29 15.08 5.24 2.82
C PRO A 29 13.93 4.77 3.71
N LEU A 30 13.21 3.72 3.29
CA LEU A 30 11.99 3.25 3.95
C LEU A 30 12.25 2.76 5.39
N ASP A 31 13.43 2.18 5.63
CA ASP A 31 13.91 1.75 6.94
C ASP A 31 14.10 2.91 7.93
N GLN A 32 14.31 4.14 7.44
CA GLN A 32 14.48 5.34 8.27
C GLN A 32 13.17 6.06 8.57
N MET A 33 12.09 5.72 7.87
CA MET A 33 10.79 6.39 8.00
C MET A 33 9.96 5.91 9.20
N GLY A 34 10.28 4.74 9.76
CA GLY A 34 9.51 4.10 10.83
C GLY A 34 8.27 3.35 10.35
N MET A 35 7.65 2.57 11.24
CA MET A 35 6.46 1.78 10.90
C MET A 35 5.21 2.66 10.77
N GLY A 36 4.34 2.33 9.82
CA GLY A 36 3.02 2.95 9.68
C GLY A 36 2.99 4.29 8.94
N VAL A 37 4.06 4.68 8.25
CA VAL A 37 4.14 5.96 7.50
C VAL A 37 3.14 6.09 6.35
N PHE A 38 2.56 4.99 5.89
CA PHE A 38 1.53 4.96 4.85
C PHE A 38 0.10 4.81 5.39
N VAL A 39 -0.09 4.63 6.70
CA VAL A 39 -1.42 4.34 7.27
C VAL A 39 -1.88 5.39 8.28
N LYS A 40 -0.97 6.05 8.99
CA LYS A 40 -1.28 6.92 10.12
C LYS A 40 -2.30 8.03 9.82
N GLU A 41 -2.13 8.77 8.72
CA GLU A 41 -3.08 9.82 8.34
C GLU A 41 -4.46 9.29 7.95
N ILE A 42 -4.52 8.08 7.39
CA ILE A 42 -5.75 7.41 6.96
C ILE A 42 -6.50 6.86 8.18
N GLU A 43 -5.79 6.21 9.10
CA GLU A 43 -6.33 5.75 10.38
C GLU A 43 -6.90 6.90 11.21
N THR A 44 -6.18 8.03 11.24
CA THR A 44 -6.64 9.26 11.89
C THR A 44 -7.94 9.77 11.25
N ALA A 45 -8.04 9.71 9.92
CA ALA A 45 -9.25 10.11 9.20
C ALA A 45 -10.46 9.21 9.53
N LEU A 46 -10.26 7.89 9.63
CA LEU A 46 -11.29 6.94 10.06
C LEU A 46 -11.76 7.21 11.49
N LEU A 47 -10.82 7.36 12.43
CA LEU A 47 -11.13 7.61 13.84
C LEU A 47 -11.86 8.95 14.05
N GLN A 48 -11.53 9.95 13.24
CA GLN A 48 -12.21 11.26 13.23
C GLN A 48 -13.50 11.27 12.40
N LYS A 49 -13.90 10.13 11.82
CA LYS A 49 -15.08 10.00 10.96
C LYS A 49 -15.08 10.96 9.76
N ARG A 50 -13.89 11.28 9.24
CA ARG A 50 -13.72 12.05 7.98
C ARG A 50 -13.88 11.16 6.75
N ILE A 51 -13.70 9.86 6.91
CA ILE A 51 -13.95 8.82 5.92
C ILE A 51 -14.59 7.62 6.61
N ASP A 52 -15.37 6.84 5.88
CA ASP A 52 -16.07 5.66 6.41
C ASP A 52 -15.30 4.35 6.18
N LEU A 53 -14.46 4.30 5.14
CA LEU A 53 -13.68 3.15 4.74
C LEU A 53 -12.30 3.58 4.24
N ALA A 54 -11.28 2.79 4.57
CA ALA A 54 -9.96 2.86 3.96
C ALA A 54 -9.64 1.60 3.16
N VAL A 55 -8.92 1.76 2.05
CA VAL A 55 -8.43 0.66 1.22
C VAL A 55 -6.91 0.72 1.22
N HIS A 56 -6.27 -0.38 1.63
CA HIS A 56 -4.82 -0.50 1.70
C HIS A 56 -4.33 -1.70 0.88
N SER A 57 -3.09 -1.63 0.41
CA SER A 57 -2.35 -2.85 0.14
C SER A 57 -2.05 -3.53 1.47
N ALA A 58 -2.33 -4.83 1.58
CA ALA A 58 -2.18 -5.54 2.85
C ALA A 58 -0.74 -5.50 3.42
N LYS A 59 0.26 -5.38 2.54
CA LYS A 59 1.69 -5.29 2.92
C LYS A 59 2.05 -4.01 3.69
N ASP A 60 1.23 -2.96 3.57
CA ASP A 60 1.50 -1.65 4.17
C ASP A 60 0.80 -1.49 5.53
N LEU A 61 -0.05 -2.45 5.93
CA LEU A 61 -0.71 -2.47 7.23
C LEU A 61 0.26 -2.87 8.34
N THR A 62 0.11 -2.25 9.51
CA THR A 62 0.83 -2.64 10.72
C THR A 62 0.20 -3.88 11.36
N PRO A 63 0.98 -4.73 12.06
CA PRO A 63 0.44 -5.90 12.76
C PRO A 63 -0.61 -5.54 13.81
N GLU A 64 -0.40 -4.41 14.49
CA GLU A 64 -1.34 -3.85 15.45
C GLU A 64 -2.17 -2.75 14.79
N LEU A 65 -3.49 -2.86 14.91
CA LEU A 65 -4.42 -1.82 14.49
C LEU A 65 -4.73 -0.89 15.66
N PRO A 66 -4.92 0.42 15.40
CA PRO A 66 -5.40 1.34 16.42
C PRO A 66 -6.73 0.89 17.01
N LYS A 67 -6.89 1.08 18.32
CA LYS A 67 -8.15 0.79 19.01
C LYS A 67 -9.31 1.53 18.33
N GLY A 68 -10.38 0.78 18.03
CA GLY A 68 -11.57 1.31 17.36
C GLY A 68 -11.58 1.12 15.84
N LEU A 69 -10.48 0.62 15.26
CA LEU A 69 -10.41 0.21 13.85
C LEU A 69 -10.36 -1.32 13.74
N ILE A 70 -10.88 -1.84 12.63
CA ILE A 70 -10.87 -3.26 12.29
C ILE A 70 -10.59 -3.44 10.79
N ILE A 71 -10.10 -4.61 10.40
CA ILE A 71 -10.10 -5.03 8.99
C ILE A 71 -11.51 -5.54 8.67
N GLY A 72 -12.31 -4.70 8.01
CA GLY A 72 -13.70 -5.04 7.69
C GLY A 72 -13.86 -5.99 6.50
N ALA A 73 -12.87 -6.07 5.61
CA ALA A 73 -12.89 -6.95 4.44
C ALA A 73 -11.49 -7.28 3.94
N ILE A 74 -11.31 -8.48 3.40
CA ILE A 74 -10.12 -8.90 2.67
C ILE A 74 -10.56 -9.35 1.28
N GLY A 75 -10.05 -8.69 0.25
CA GLY A 75 -10.32 -9.06 -1.14
C GLY A 75 -9.56 -10.33 -1.56
N SER A 76 -9.97 -10.93 -2.68
CA SER A 76 -9.23 -12.02 -3.32
C SER A 76 -7.79 -11.60 -3.60
N ARG A 77 -6.84 -12.43 -3.18
CA ARG A 77 -5.40 -12.18 -3.36
C ARG A 77 -5.03 -12.20 -4.84
N GLN A 78 -4.31 -11.18 -5.29
CA GLN A 78 -3.68 -11.15 -6.62
C GLN A 78 -2.37 -11.96 -6.60
N ASP A 79 -1.71 -12.09 -7.74
CA ASP A 79 -0.39 -12.73 -7.83
C ASP A 79 0.60 -12.09 -6.84
N PRO A 80 1.11 -12.83 -5.84
CA PRO A 80 1.96 -12.26 -4.80
C PRO A 80 3.45 -12.30 -5.15
N ARG A 81 3.83 -12.74 -6.34
CA ARG A 81 5.23 -12.93 -6.73
C ARG A 81 5.91 -11.60 -7.03
N ASP A 82 7.19 -11.51 -6.68
CA ASP A 82 8.07 -10.45 -7.14
C ASP A 82 8.33 -10.59 -8.65
N VAL A 83 8.54 -9.47 -9.34
CA VAL A 83 8.86 -9.41 -10.77
C VAL A 83 10.22 -8.75 -10.95
N LEU A 84 11.06 -9.37 -11.79
CA LEU A 84 12.28 -8.74 -12.28
C LEU A 84 11.94 -7.81 -13.45
N VAL A 85 12.24 -6.52 -13.31
CA VAL A 85 12.14 -5.53 -14.39
C VAL A 85 13.55 -5.08 -14.74
N ASN A 86 13.96 -5.29 -15.99
CA ASN A 86 15.28 -4.88 -16.44
C ASN A 86 15.28 -4.51 -17.95
N ARG A 87 16.32 -3.79 -18.38
CA ARG A 87 16.46 -3.32 -19.77
C ARG A 87 17.09 -4.35 -20.72
N TRP A 88 17.63 -5.45 -20.19
CA TRP A 88 18.41 -6.42 -20.95
C TRP A 88 17.57 -7.61 -21.43
N ASN A 89 16.29 -7.66 -21.04
CA ASN A 89 15.39 -8.77 -21.31
C ASN A 89 16.02 -10.13 -20.90
N SER A 90 16.71 -10.15 -19.75
CA SER A 90 17.42 -11.32 -19.24
C SER A 90 16.86 -11.78 -17.89
N LYS A 91 17.15 -13.03 -17.53
CA LYS A 91 16.90 -13.51 -16.16
C LYS A 91 17.89 -12.86 -15.20
N LEU A 92 17.58 -12.94 -13.91
CA LEU A 92 18.47 -12.43 -12.85
C LEU A 92 19.86 -13.07 -12.91
N THR A 93 19.94 -14.36 -13.27
CA THR A 93 21.17 -15.14 -13.41
C THR A 93 22.01 -14.74 -14.63
N ASP A 94 21.39 -14.09 -15.61
CA ASP A 94 21.98 -13.80 -16.92
C ASP A 94 22.22 -12.29 -17.07
N MET A 95 22.27 -11.57 -15.94
CA MET A 95 22.54 -10.14 -15.94
C MET A 95 24.01 -9.85 -16.24
N PRO A 96 24.31 -8.70 -16.87
CA PRO A 96 25.69 -8.27 -17.07
C PRO A 96 26.46 -8.25 -15.76
N GLU A 97 27.75 -8.56 -15.85
CA GLU A 97 28.65 -8.41 -14.71
C GLU A 97 28.61 -6.96 -14.18
N ASN A 98 28.65 -6.81 -12.86
CA ASN A 98 28.52 -5.53 -12.16
C ASN A 98 27.18 -4.79 -12.35
N ALA A 99 26.12 -5.49 -12.76
CA ALA A 99 24.78 -4.90 -12.78
C ALA A 99 24.33 -4.48 -11.36
N VAL A 100 23.73 -3.29 -11.27
CA VAL A 100 23.19 -2.75 -10.01
C VAL A 100 21.70 -3.08 -9.90
N ILE A 101 21.30 -3.66 -8.77
CA ILE A 101 19.90 -3.97 -8.44
C ILE A 101 19.35 -2.88 -7.53
N GLY A 102 18.28 -2.21 -7.97
CA GLY A 102 17.56 -1.23 -7.16
C GLY A 102 16.39 -1.87 -6.42
N THR A 103 16.43 -1.89 -5.09
CA THR A 103 15.29 -2.20 -4.22
C THR A 103 15.47 -1.47 -2.89
N SER A 104 14.37 -0.97 -2.32
CA SER A 104 14.33 -0.41 -0.95
C SER A 104 13.80 -1.40 0.08
N SER A 105 13.47 -2.63 -0.34
CA SER A 105 12.99 -3.69 0.55
C SER A 105 14.18 -4.41 1.20
N PRO A 106 14.34 -4.35 2.55
CA PRO A 106 15.34 -5.15 3.26
C PRO A 106 14.93 -6.64 3.37
N ARG A 107 13.62 -6.89 3.22
CA ARG A 107 12.85 -8.11 3.49
C ARG A 107 12.73 -8.50 4.95
#